data_AF-A0A3N4I8P1-F1
#
_entry.id   AF-A0A3N4I8P1-F1
#
_cell.length_a   1.000
_cell.length_b   1.000
_cell.length_c   1.000
_cell.angle_alpha   90.00
_cell.angle_beta   90.00
_cell.angle_gamma   90.00
#
_symmetry.space_group_name_H-M   'P 1'
#
loop_
_entity.id
_entity.type
_entity.pdbx_description
1 polymer ?
#
loop_
_entity_poly.entity_id
_entity_poly.type
_entity_poly.pdbx_seq_one_letter_code
_entity_poly.pdbx_strand_id
1 'polypeptide(L)'
;MHNYQSKYATFSTTSRFLGSRLSTRLLPLTGIFLLIATVAYLHHLSFFTPLDSTEITNASNPPPPHQTPVLIAQAREKWNTKLKRQSRTVEQAAREYRRRYGIDPPHGFDVWFEYAESQDVVLVDEYDEMMAAVLPFLEMGSTEAKRRAGLLRKERQRANRILVGGKREDNEDYIRPAPGEEEDRLRTDKLVEMLKPVMGLLERLNWPEWSVMVSEIPEPRVLNSFGDVLEGETIWELSMPGDRRLVESIKKTCGPDSRFAKKVDNYTFEYGLEELYKGWAEWDEYKREAQGKEAWPDDAPLVDVERDMDICASPELITSHGLFRTNWNTTKLLVPLLSYGRPSAYGDIPIPSSFQWDYLENYLYDPSADRTWEEKEDVIYWHGEPSGGGKGDEFFGSMHRHRLVALSNPPPSPWNHPSNLYAYTNITFSDLSPAHCVLFSCNHLTDFLPFTPRTPFSDSWRNKIVLDLDGWGPSGRWRGLISSNSLPVRSTIYHEWFTDRMVPWWHYVPLSVGVTRDGLGGVVKAFLGSDEGRYWGSVIAEEGKAWAEGGMRRVDMTVYVFRLVLELNRVFNGGQWRYEIPE
;
A
#
# COMPACT_ATOMS: atom_id res chain seq x y z
N MET A 1 -4.03 62.37 -12.03
CA MET A 1 -5.08 63.36 -11.73
C MET A 1 -6.12 62.68 -10.84
N HIS A 2 -6.34 63.22 -9.63
CA HIS A 2 -7.35 62.89 -8.59
C HIS A 2 -7.48 61.41 -8.14
N ASN A 3 -7.07 60.93 -6.96
CA ASN A 3 -6.93 61.40 -5.57
C ASN A 3 -8.21 61.37 -4.70
N TYR A 4 -8.04 60.88 -3.45
CA TYR A 4 -8.90 60.80 -2.24
C TYR A 4 -9.80 59.56 -2.06
N GLN A 5 -9.50 58.58 -1.19
CA GLN A 5 -9.32 58.50 0.28
C GLN A 5 -10.60 58.49 1.15
N SER A 6 -10.80 57.32 1.81
CA SER A 6 -11.04 57.06 3.25
C SER A 6 -11.83 58.07 4.10
N LYS A 7 -12.82 57.56 4.87
CA LYS A 7 -13.08 58.02 6.25
C LYS A 7 -13.61 56.90 7.16
N TYR A 8 -12.84 56.60 8.20
CA TYR A 8 -13.33 56.18 9.52
C TYR A 8 -13.74 57.43 10.32
N ALA A 9 -14.73 57.30 11.21
CA ALA A 9 -14.91 58.21 12.35
C ALA A 9 -15.64 57.54 13.53
N THR A 10 -14.97 57.54 14.67
CA THR A 10 -15.43 57.30 16.05
C THR A 10 -16.10 58.56 16.63
N PHE A 11 -17.05 58.43 17.57
CA PHE A 11 -17.42 59.41 18.62
C PHE A 11 -18.36 58.72 19.64
N SER A 12 -17.93 58.36 20.86
CA SER A 12 -17.89 59.13 22.12
C SER A 12 -19.25 59.47 22.78
N THR A 13 -19.52 58.73 23.85
CA THR A 13 -20.02 59.10 25.21
C THR A 13 -20.82 60.38 25.45
N THR A 14 -21.99 60.21 26.09
CA THR A 14 -22.57 61.21 27.02
C THR A 14 -23.16 60.53 28.26
N SER A 15 -22.72 60.95 29.44
CA SER A 15 -23.35 60.64 30.73
C SER A 15 -24.38 61.71 31.08
N ARG A 16 -25.47 61.33 31.75
CA ARG A 16 -26.27 62.23 32.58
C ARG A 16 -26.66 61.53 33.87
N PHE A 17 -26.25 62.15 34.97
CA PHE A 17 -26.68 61.92 36.34
C PHE A 17 -28.11 62.47 36.53
N LEU A 18 -28.95 61.72 37.23
CA LEU A 18 -30.05 62.28 38.03
C LEU A 18 -30.14 61.47 39.33
N GLY A 19 -29.95 62.16 40.45
CA GLY A 19 -30.04 61.60 41.77
C GLY A 19 -31.47 61.63 42.33
N SER A 20 -31.76 60.57 43.08
CA SER A 20 -32.09 60.64 44.51
C SER A 20 -33.45 60.06 44.94
N ARG A 21 -33.32 59.20 45.96
CA ARG A 21 -34.28 58.77 47.00
C ARG A 21 -35.43 57.86 46.56
N LEU A 22 -35.40 56.59 47.00
CA LEU A 22 -36.24 56.11 48.11
C LEU A 22 -36.00 54.62 48.46
N SER A 23 -36.07 54.36 49.76
CA SER A 23 -36.48 53.11 50.41
C SER A 23 -35.50 51.92 50.47
N THR A 24 -34.84 51.84 51.62
CA THR A 24 -34.76 50.65 52.47
C THR A 24 -35.81 49.56 52.16
N ARG A 25 -35.41 48.48 51.49
CA ARG A 25 -36.02 47.12 51.51
C ARG A 25 -35.34 46.19 50.48
N LEU A 26 -34.06 45.87 50.66
CA LEU A 26 -33.36 44.88 49.80
C LEU A 26 -32.39 43.96 50.55
N LEU A 27 -32.42 43.97 51.90
CA LEU A 27 -31.57 43.13 52.74
C LEU A 27 -31.98 41.64 52.89
N PRO A 28 -33.20 41.16 52.54
CA PRO A 28 -33.48 39.72 52.67
C PRO A 28 -33.17 38.92 51.39
N LEU A 29 -33.01 39.55 50.23
CA LEU A 29 -32.80 38.84 48.94
C LEU A 29 -31.33 38.52 48.66
N THR A 30 -30.39 39.35 49.12
CA THR A 30 -28.95 39.06 49.04
C THR A 30 -28.52 37.97 50.02
N GLY A 31 -29.16 37.88 51.18
CA GLY A 31 -28.93 36.82 52.17
C GLY A 31 -29.37 35.44 51.67
N ILE A 32 -30.51 35.34 50.98
CA ILE A 32 -31.00 34.07 50.42
C ILE A 32 -30.09 33.60 49.28
N PHE A 33 -29.59 34.50 48.43
CA PHE A 33 -28.67 34.14 47.34
C PHE A 33 -27.31 33.64 47.87
N LEU A 34 -26.79 34.27 48.94
CA LEU A 34 -25.56 33.82 49.62
C LEU A 34 -25.76 32.50 50.37
N LEU A 35 -26.96 32.24 50.90
CA LEU A 35 -27.28 30.97 51.54
C LEU A 35 -27.40 29.83 50.52
N ILE A 36 -28.01 30.08 49.36
CA ILE A 36 -28.11 29.09 48.28
C ILE A 36 -26.73 28.81 47.67
N ALA A 37 -25.90 29.84 47.49
CA ALA A 37 -24.52 29.67 47.01
C ALA A 37 -23.64 28.92 48.02
N THR A 38 -23.80 29.14 49.32
CA THR A 38 -23.06 28.40 50.36
C THR A 38 -23.57 26.96 50.51
N VAL A 39 -24.88 26.70 50.40
CA VAL A 39 -25.42 25.33 50.40
C VAL A 39 -24.99 24.58 49.13
N ALA A 40 -24.95 25.23 47.97
CA ALA A 40 -24.43 24.63 46.73
C ALA A 40 -22.91 24.36 46.83
N TYR A 41 -22.14 25.27 47.43
CA TYR A 41 -20.70 25.07 47.67
C TYR A 41 -20.43 23.96 48.70
N LEU A 42 -21.23 23.88 49.77
CA LEU A 42 -21.15 22.82 50.78
C LEU A 42 -21.62 21.46 50.24
N HIS A 43 -22.61 21.41 49.34
CA HIS A 43 -22.95 20.20 48.59
C HIS A 43 -21.82 19.80 47.64
N HIS A 44 -21.17 20.76 46.97
CA HIS A 44 -20.01 20.49 46.13
C HIS A 44 -18.83 19.93 46.92
N LEU A 45 -18.61 20.42 48.15
CA LEU A 45 -17.62 19.90 49.10
C LEU A 45 -18.01 18.55 49.70
N SER A 46 -19.31 18.22 49.76
CA SER A 46 -19.80 16.92 50.24
C SER A 46 -19.75 15.81 49.18
N PHE A 47 -19.54 16.16 47.89
CA PHE A 47 -19.26 15.23 46.80
C PHE A 47 -17.76 15.06 46.52
N PHE A 48 -16.90 15.78 47.22
CA PHE A 48 -15.48 15.45 47.33
C PHE A 48 -15.29 14.62 48.60
N THR A 49 -15.61 13.33 48.51
CA THR A 49 -14.97 12.37 49.40
C THR A 49 -13.46 12.49 49.17
N PRO A 50 -12.63 12.67 50.21
CA PRO A 50 -11.21 12.43 50.07
C PRO A 50 -11.10 10.99 49.55
N LEU A 51 -10.42 10.80 48.42
CA LEU A 51 -9.99 9.46 48.01
C LEU A 51 -9.32 8.83 49.23
N ASP A 52 -9.91 7.74 49.70
CA ASP A 52 -9.37 6.95 50.78
C ASP A 52 -7.95 6.54 50.40
N SER A 53 -6.97 7.07 51.13
CA SER A 53 -5.55 6.94 50.82
C SER A 53 -5.00 5.53 51.13
N THR A 54 -5.86 4.53 51.26
CA THR A 54 -5.51 3.14 51.56
C THR A 54 -5.67 2.17 50.38
N GLU A 55 -5.99 2.65 49.17
CA GLU A 55 -5.91 1.84 47.93
C GLU A 55 -4.78 2.28 46.96
N ILE A 56 -3.83 3.13 47.40
CA ILE A 56 -2.66 3.51 46.60
C ILE A 56 -1.43 2.70 47.05
N THR A 57 -1.44 1.38 46.87
CA THR A 57 -0.18 0.59 46.84
C THR A 57 -0.16 -0.59 45.85
N ASN A 58 -1.20 -0.82 45.04
CA ASN A 58 -1.19 -1.92 44.05
C ASN A 58 -1.52 -1.48 42.61
N ALA A 59 -1.21 -0.24 42.22
CA ALA A 59 -1.11 0.15 40.81
C ALA A 59 0.36 0.06 40.35
N SER A 60 0.92 -1.14 40.35
CA SER A 60 2.23 -1.39 39.76
C SER A 60 2.09 -1.37 38.22
N ASN A 61 2.64 -0.30 37.66
CA ASN A 61 2.83 0.05 36.25
C ASN A 61 1.72 0.93 35.64
N PRO A 62 2.05 2.14 35.13
CA PRO A 62 1.15 2.84 34.21
C PRO A 62 0.85 1.91 33.03
N PRO A 63 -0.35 1.98 32.42
CA PRO A 63 -0.61 1.24 31.19
C PRO A 63 0.50 1.60 30.18
N PRO A 64 1.02 0.61 29.44
CA PRO A 64 2.07 0.87 28.46
C PRO A 64 1.63 2.00 27.52
N PRO A 65 2.53 2.92 27.14
CA PRO A 65 2.18 4.04 26.27
C PRO A 65 1.51 3.54 24.99
N HIS A 66 0.49 4.26 24.53
CA HIS A 66 -0.18 3.96 23.25
C HIS A 66 0.89 3.85 22.14
N GLN A 67 0.96 2.70 21.47
CA GLN A 67 2.08 2.41 20.56
C GLN A 67 2.02 3.26 19.28
N THR A 68 0.83 3.66 18.82
CA THR A 68 0.67 4.41 17.56
C THR A 68 1.45 5.74 17.53
N PRO A 69 1.36 6.66 18.51
CA PRO A 69 2.22 7.85 18.54
C PRO A 69 3.72 7.55 18.49
N VAL A 70 4.16 6.47 19.14
CA VAL A 70 5.58 6.05 19.11
C VAL A 70 5.99 5.63 17.70
N LEU A 71 5.16 4.82 17.02
CA LEU A 71 5.40 4.40 15.65
C LEU A 71 5.43 5.58 14.68
N ILE A 72 4.52 6.54 14.84
CA ILE A 72 4.49 7.77 14.02
C ILE A 72 5.77 8.58 14.24
N ALA A 73 6.20 8.78 15.49
CA ALA A 73 7.42 9.51 15.79
C ALA A 73 8.68 8.84 15.21
N GLN A 74 8.77 7.52 15.30
CA GLN A 74 9.87 6.75 14.71
C GLN A 74 9.84 6.82 13.17
N ALA A 75 8.66 6.70 12.57
CA ALA A 75 8.47 6.79 11.13
C ALA A 75 8.84 8.17 10.59
N ARG A 76 8.46 9.24 11.31
CA ARG A 76 8.87 10.62 11.01
C ARG A 76 10.38 10.77 11.01
N GLU A 77 11.08 10.23 12.02
CA GLU A 77 12.54 10.33 12.08
C GLU A 77 13.21 9.52 10.96
N LYS A 78 12.67 8.35 10.64
CA LYS A 78 13.10 7.54 9.49
C LYS A 78 12.96 8.32 8.17
N TRP A 79 11.84 9.01 7.98
CA TRP A 79 11.60 9.86 6.82
C TRP A 79 12.58 11.06 6.76
N ASN A 80 12.74 11.79 7.86
CA ASN A 80 13.67 12.90 7.96
C ASN A 80 15.12 12.48 7.67
N THR A 81 15.53 11.33 8.21
CA THR A 81 16.86 10.75 7.96
C THR A 81 17.02 10.38 6.48
N LYS A 82 15.99 9.78 5.88
CA LYS A 82 15.96 9.46 4.45
C LYS A 82 16.11 10.72 3.59
N LEU A 83 15.45 11.82 3.92
CA LEU A 83 15.59 13.08 3.18
C LEU A 83 16.97 13.73 3.35
N LYS A 84 17.52 13.72 4.58
CA LYS A 84 18.81 14.36 4.89
C LYS A 84 19.99 13.68 4.18
N ARG A 85 19.92 12.37 3.96
CA ARG A 85 21.03 11.58 3.38
C ARG A 85 21.09 11.60 1.86
N GLN A 86 20.11 12.18 1.17
CA GLN A 86 20.07 12.16 -0.29
C GLN A 86 21.29 12.87 -0.89
N SER A 87 21.88 12.23 -1.88
CA SER A 87 23.04 12.71 -2.64
C SER A 87 22.74 14.02 -3.36
N ARG A 88 23.74 14.91 -3.41
CA ARG A 88 23.65 16.23 -4.05
C ARG A 88 24.53 16.37 -5.28
N THR A 89 25.40 15.41 -5.53
CA THR A 89 26.25 15.36 -6.73
C THR A 89 26.28 13.94 -7.26
N VAL A 90 26.60 13.80 -8.55
CA VAL A 90 26.73 12.48 -9.19
C VAL A 90 27.79 11.61 -8.50
N GLU A 91 28.89 12.19 -8.01
CA GLU A 91 29.94 11.44 -7.31
C GLU A 91 29.47 10.95 -5.94
N GLN A 92 28.64 11.72 -5.24
CA GLN A 92 28.01 11.27 -3.99
C GLN A 92 27.05 10.12 -4.27
N ALA A 93 26.18 10.26 -5.27
CA ALA A 93 25.22 9.23 -5.65
C ALA A 93 25.93 7.94 -6.11
N ALA A 94 27.03 8.08 -6.86
CA ALA A 94 27.82 6.94 -7.32
C ALA A 94 28.52 6.21 -6.15
N ARG A 95 29.04 6.95 -5.16
CA ARG A 95 29.60 6.35 -3.93
C ARG A 95 28.53 5.68 -3.08
N GLU A 96 27.36 6.30 -2.94
CA GLU A 96 26.23 5.72 -2.19
C GLU A 96 25.72 4.45 -2.88
N TYR A 97 25.59 4.47 -4.20
CA TYR A 97 25.26 3.30 -5.00
C TYR A 97 26.24 2.14 -4.75
N ARG A 98 27.55 2.40 -4.81
CA ARG A 98 28.58 1.40 -4.52
C ARG A 98 28.50 0.89 -3.08
N ARG A 99 28.24 1.78 -2.11
CA ARG A 99 28.07 1.42 -0.70
C ARG A 99 26.87 0.49 -0.49
N ARG A 100 25.75 0.74 -1.19
CA ARG A 100 24.52 -0.05 -1.07
C ARG A 100 24.60 -1.40 -1.76
N TYR A 101 25.06 -1.42 -3.00
CA TYR A 101 24.93 -2.58 -3.88
C TYR A 101 26.25 -3.31 -4.15
N GLY A 102 27.38 -2.79 -3.67
CA GLY A 102 28.68 -3.44 -3.82
C GLY A 102 29.25 -3.43 -5.25
N ILE A 103 28.63 -2.69 -6.17
CA ILE A 103 29.01 -2.63 -7.59
C ILE A 103 29.10 -1.19 -8.07
N ASP A 104 29.86 -0.95 -9.14
CA ASP A 104 29.91 0.37 -9.81
C ASP A 104 28.56 0.69 -10.48
N PRO A 105 28.15 1.97 -10.57
CA PRO A 105 26.92 2.34 -11.26
C PRO A 105 26.95 2.04 -12.78
N PRO A 106 25.81 1.91 -13.46
CA PRO A 106 25.74 1.61 -14.89
C PRO A 106 26.19 2.81 -15.75
N HIS A 107 26.62 2.53 -16.98
CA HIS A 107 26.94 3.58 -17.95
C HIS A 107 25.74 4.52 -18.20
N GLY A 108 25.98 5.84 -18.16
CA GLY A 108 24.94 6.87 -18.25
C GLY A 108 24.33 7.28 -16.91
N PHE A 109 24.91 6.84 -15.78
CA PHE A 109 24.46 7.22 -14.44
C PHE A 109 24.52 8.73 -14.19
N ASP A 110 25.55 9.41 -14.70
CA ASP A 110 25.66 10.87 -14.73
C ASP A 110 24.51 11.53 -15.48
N VAL A 111 24.23 11.06 -16.70
CA VAL A 111 23.13 11.58 -17.52
C VAL A 111 21.78 11.38 -16.83
N TRP A 112 21.59 10.24 -16.15
CA TRP A 112 20.41 9.98 -15.34
C TRP A 112 20.33 10.91 -14.12
N PHE A 113 21.44 11.12 -13.41
CA PHE A 113 21.49 11.98 -12.22
C PHE A 113 21.17 13.43 -12.59
N GLU A 114 21.79 13.97 -13.64
CA GLU A 114 21.51 15.30 -14.16
C GLU A 114 20.03 15.48 -14.55
N TYR A 115 19.44 14.46 -15.21
CA TYR A 115 18.03 14.50 -15.55
C TYR A 115 17.16 14.48 -14.28
N ALA A 116 17.43 13.58 -13.33
CA ALA A 116 16.68 13.50 -12.07
C ALA A 116 16.72 14.81 -11.27
N GLU A 117 17.89 15.45 -11.20
CA GLU A 117 18.07 16.76 -10.58
C GLU A 117 17.28 17.85 -11.29
N SER A 118 17.33 17.90 -12.63
CA SER A 118 16.59 18.89 -13.43
C SER A 118 15.07 18.80 -13.29
N GLN A 119 14.57 17.67 -12.77
CA GLN A 119 13.16 17.38 -12.56
C GLN A 119 12.74 17.46 -11.08
N ASP A 120 13.61 17.97 -10.21
CA ASP A 120 13.37 18.10 -8.77
C ASP A 120 12.96 16.75 -8.13
N VAL A 121 13.64 15.66 -8.49
CA VAL A 121 13.41 14.35 -7.83
C VAL A 121 13.97 14.37 -6.41
N VAL A 122 13.10 14.06 -5.45
CA VAL A 122 13.45 14.13 -4.02
C VAL A 122 14.31 12.97 -3.56
N LEU A 123 14.01 11.74 -4.03
CA LEU A 123 14.66 10.51 -3.60
C LEU A 123 15.52 9.91 -4.71
N VAL A 124 16.75 10.42 -4.84
CA VAL A 124 17.72 9.99 -5.85
C VAL A 124 18.45 8.70 -5.47
N ASP A 125 18.53 8.34 -4.19
CA ASP A 125 19.28 7.16 -3.73
C ASP A 125 18.39 5.95 -3.38
N GLU A 126 17.06 6.05 -3.52
CA GLU A 126 16.11 5.03 -3.09
C GLU A 126 15.67 4.15 -4.28
N TYR A 127 16.46 3.12 -4.53
CA TYR A 127 16.32 2.14 -5.63
C TYR A 127 16.54 0.69 -5.15
N ASP A 128 16.48 0.45 -3.85
CA ASP A 128 16.82 -0.84 -3.23
C ASP A 128 15.90 -1.95 -3.74
N GLU A 129 14.61 -1.67 -3.95
CA GLU A 129 13.66 -2.64 -4.50
C GLU A 129 13.98 -3.03 -5.94
N MET A 130 14.30 -2.04 -6.79
CA MET A 130 14.74 -2.29 -8.17
C MET A 130 16.00 -3.15 -8.19
N MET A 131 16.99 -2.77 -7.38
CA MET A 131 18.28 -3.44 -7.36
C MET A 131 18.16 -4.85 -6.80
N ALA A 132 17.32 -5.10 -5.80
CA ALA A 132 17.04 -6.45 -5.31
C ALA A 132 16.48 -7.37 -6.41
N ALA A 133 15.71 -6.83 -7.35
CA ALA A 133 15.21 -7.59 -8.51
C ALA A 133 16.25 -7.73 -9.63
N VAL A 134 17.13 -6.74 -9.82
CA VAL A 134 18.08 -6.71 -10.95
C VAL A 134 19.41 -7.43 -10.65
N LEU A 135 19.92 -7.33 -9.41
CA LEU A 135 21.22 -7.89 -9.02
C LEU A 135 21.41 -9.37 -9.36
N PRO A 136 20.41 -10.26 -9.15
CA PRO A 136 20.54 -11.67 -9.54
C PRO A 136 20.87 -11.89 -11.02
N PHE A 137 20.39 -11.00 -11.90
CA PHE A 137 20.68 -11.07 -13.33
C PHE A 137 22.06 -10.51 -13.70
N LEU A 138 22.56 -9.54 -12.93
CA LEU A 138 23.94 -9.07 -13.06
C LEU A 138 24.94 -10.14 -12.60
N GLU A 139 24.64 -10.83 -11.50
CA GLU A 139 25.46 -11.91 -10.94
C GLU A 139 25.56 -13.13 -11.87
N MET A 140 24.47 -13.53 -12.54
CA MET A 140 24.52 -14.65 -13.51
C MET A 140 25.31 -14.32 -14.79
N GLY A 141 25.54 -13.04 -15.07
CA GLY A 141 26.25 -12.57 -16.25
C GLY A 141 25.39 -12.51 -17.51
N SER A 142 25.82 -11.65 -18.44
CA SER A 142 25.02 -11.27 -19.61
C SER A 142 24.73 -12.39 -20.59
N THR A 143 25.64 -13.35 -20.72
CA THR A 143 25.43 -14.53 -21.58
C THR A 143 24.25 -15.36 -21.08
N GLU A 144 24.18 -15.60 -19.77
CA GLU A 144 23.12 -16.39 -19.16
C GLU A 144 21.79 -15.61 -19.12
N ALA A 145 21.84 -14.32 -18.78
CA ALA A 145 20.65 -13.46 -18.81
C ALA A 145 20.00 -13.42 -20.21
N LYS A 146 20.80 -13.31 -21.28
CA LYS A 146 20.30 -13.41 -22.67
C LYS A 146 19.72 -14.78 -22.98
N ARG A 147 20.37 -15.86 -22.54
CA ARG A 147 19.87 -17.24 -22.75
C ARG A 147 18.49 -17.39 -22.12
N ARG A 148 18.31 -16.95 -20.87
CA ARG A 148 17.03 -17.03 -20.14
C ARG A 148 15.95 -16.13 -20.73
N ALA A 149 16.28 -14.91 -21.13
CA ALA A 149 15.37 -14.06 -21.90
C ALA A 149 14.94 -14.73 -23.22
N GLY A 150 15.85 -15.44 -23.87
CA GLY A 150 15.57 -16.23 -25.08
C GLY A 150 14.57 -17.37 -24.86
N LEU A 151 14.56 -18.01 -23.68
CA LEU A 151 13.56 -19.02 -23.32
C LEU A 151 12.17 -18.39 -23.21
N LEU A 152 12.07 -17.28 -22.47
CA LEU A 152 10.81 -16.55 -22.28
C LEU A 152 10.22 -16.05 -23.61
N ARG A 153 11.08 -15.64 -24.55
CA ARG A 153 10.66 -15.24 -25.90
C ARG A 153 10.02 -16.37 -26.71
N LYS A 154 10.42 -17.63 -26.51
CA LYS A 154 9.86 -18.79 -27.22
C LYS A 154 8.47 -19.16 -26.69
N GLU A 155 8.22 -18.90 -25.42
CA GLU A 155 6.98 -19.24 -24.72
C GLU A 155 6.41 -18.00 -24.02
N ARG A 156 5.92 -17.02 -24.79
CA ARG A 156 5.60 -15.67 -24.29
C ARG A 156 4.53 -15.62 -23.18
N GLN A 157 3.49 -16.46 -23.25
CA GLN A 157 2.38 -16.51 -22.28
C GLN A 157 1.84 -15.11 -21.91
N ARG A 158 1.30 -14.32 -22.85
CA ARG A 158 0.84 -12.94 -22.59
C ARG A 158 1.94 -12.03 -22.02
N ALA A 159 3.07 -11.99 -22.71
CA ALA A 159 4.13 -11.04 -22.48
C ALA A 159 4.61 -10.52 -23.83
N ASN A 160 4.80 -9.20 -23.92
CA ASN A 160 5.41 -8.58 -25.08
C ASN A 160 6.84 -8.14 -24.74
N ARG A 161 7.51 -7.50 -25.69
CA ARG A 161 8.92 -7.15 -25.57
C ARG A 161 9.17 -5.71 -25.97
N ILE A 162 10.05 -5.04 -25.25
CA ILE A 162 10.67 -3.79 -25.71
C ILE A 162 12.04 -4.09 -26.33
N LEU A 163 12.38 -3.38 -27.40
CA LEU A 163 13.72 -3.31 -27.99
C LEU A 163 14.35 -1.98 -27.62
N VAL A 164 15.65 -2.00 -27.27
CA VAL A 164 16.45 -0.82 -26.99
C VAL A 164 17.61 -0.79 -27.97
N GLY A 165 17.67 0.27 -28.79
CA GLY A 165 18.68 0.44 -29.83
C GLY A 165 18.44 -0.38 -31.10
N GLY A 166 19.54 -0.75 -31.76
CA GLY A 166 19.51 -1.56 -32.97
C GLY A 166 19.26 -0.81 -34.28
N LYS A 167 19.13 -1.57 -35.37
CA LYS A 167 18.65 -1.04 -36.65
C LYS A 167 17.16 -0.72 -36.52
N ARG A 168 16.75 0.44 -37.00
CA ARG A 168 15.38 0.95 -36.92
C ARG A 168 15.00 1.58 -38.25
N GLU A 169 13.72 1.53 -38.60
CA GLU A 169 13.20 2.21 -39.79
C GLU A 169 13.16 3.73 -39.58
N ASP A 170 13.05 4.48 -40.67
CA ASP A 170 12.85 5.93 -40.59
C ASP A 170 11.54 6.19 -39.82
N ASN A 171 11.61 6.99 -38.75
CA ASN A 171 10.55 7.32 -37.78
C ASN A 171 10.32 6.32 -36.63
N GLU A 172 11.12 5.28 -36.47
CA GLU A 172 11.06 4.43 -35.28
C GLU A 172 11.83 5.04 -34.08
N ASP A 173 11.21 4.99 -32.90
CA ASP A 173 11.84 5.42 -31.64
C ASP A 173 13.02 4.51 -31.24
N TYR A 174 14.02 5.07 -30.54
CA TYR A 174 15.19 4.33 -30.04
C TYR A 174 14.79 3.15 -29.13
N ILE A 175 13.76 3.34 -28.30
CA ILE A 175 13.08 2.29 -27.54
C ILE A 175 11.68 2.12 -28.08
N ARG A 176 11.33 0.89 -28.44
CA ARG A 176 10.05 0.58 -29.09
C ARG A 176 9.56 -0.82 -28.76
N PRO A 177 8.25 -1.11 -28.86
CA PRO A 177 7.76 -2.48 -28.85
C PRO A 177 8.42 -3.28 -29.98
N ALA A 178 8.75 -4.55 -29.73
CA ALA A 178 9.37 -5.37 -30.75
C ALA A 178 8.40 -5.69 -31.91
N PRO A 179 8.89 -5.92 -33.14
CA PRO A 179 8.05 -6.38 -34.23
C PRO A 179 7.45 -7.77 -33.96
N GLY A 180 6.21 -7.99 -34.39
CA GLY A 180 5.51 -9.28 -34.25
C GLY A 180 5.11 -9.63 -32.81
N GLU A 181 4.98 -8.64 -31.95
CA GLU A 181 4.34 -8.77 -30.63
C GLU A 181 2.80 -8.72 -30.78
N GLU A 182 2.06 -9.15 -29.74
CA GLU A 182 0.59 -9.26 -29.79
C GLU A 182 -0.08 -7.87 -29.85
N GLU A 183 -1.35 -7.82 -30.30
CA GLU A 183 -2.13 -6.58 -30.29
C GLU A 183 -2.45 -6.09 -28.87
N ASP A 184 -2.60 -7.01 -27.90
CA ASP A 184 -2.80 -6.67 -26.48
C ASP A 184 -1.46 -6.37 -25.81
N ARG A 185 -1.03 -5.10 -25.88
CA ARG A 185 0.29 -4.62 -25.42
C ARG A 185 0.24 -3.39 -24.53
N LEU A 186 -0.86 -3.22 -23.79
CA LEU A 186 -1.12 -2.02 -22.98
C LEU A 186 0.07 -1.65 -22.09
N ARG A 187 0.68 -2.61 -21.41
CA ARG A 187 1.74 -2.32 -20.42
C ARG A 187 3.07 -2.02 -21.09
N THR A 188 3.37 -2.75 -22.16
CA THR A 188 4.54 -2.48 -23.00
C THR A 188 4.48 -1.10 -23.60
N ASP A 189 3.34 -0.70 -24.18
CA ASP A 189 3.17 0.62 -24.78
C ASP A 189 3.30 1.73 -23.73
N LYS A 190 2.78 1.50 -22.51
CA LYS A 190 2.88 2.47 -21.42
C LYS A 190 4.29 2.60 -20.86
N LEU A 191 5.04 1.51 -20.77
CA LEU A 191 6.46 1.57 -20.42
C LEU A 191 7.26 2.37 -21.46
N VAL A 192 6.98 2.19 -22.76
CA VAL A 192 7.61 2.98 -23.82
C VAL A 192 7.19 4.45 -23.71
N GLU A 193 5.93 4.74 -23.42
CA GLU A 193 5.44 6.10 -23.19
C GLU A 193 6.16 6.79 -22.01
N MET A 194 6.37 6.09 -20.90
CA MET A 194 7.11 6.59 -19.73
C MET A 194 8.55 7.00 -20.07
N LEU A 195 9.17 6.35 -21.07
CA LEU A 195 10.55 6.59 -21.50
C LEU A 195 10.69 7.70 -22.56
N LYS A 196 9.59 8.15 -23.18
CA LYS A 196 9.63 9.21 -24.21
C LYS A 196 10.39 10.48 -23.80
N PRO A 197 10.24 11.02 -22.57
CA PRO A 197 10.93 12.26 -22.18
C PRO A 197 12.47 12.12 -22.17
N VAL A 198 12.99 10.90 -21.98
CA VAL A 198 14.43 10.62 -21.87
C VAL A 198 15.01 9.90 -23.10
N MET A 199 14.19 9.69 -24.14
CA MET A 199 14.56 8.89 -25.31
C MET A 199 15.83 9.43 -26.00
N GLY A 200 15.92 10.74 -26.19
CA GLY A 200 17.08 11.39 -26.81
C GLY A 200 18.33 11.40 -25.92
N LEU A 201 18.19 11.25 -24.60
CA LEU A 201 19.32 11.04 -23.69
C LEU A 201 19.87 9.63 -23.84
N LEU A 202 18.97 8.63 -23.82
CA LEU A 202 19.29 7.21 -23.97
C LEU A 202 19.96 6.91 -25.31
N GLU A 203 19.47 7.51 -26.39
CA GLU A 203 20.05 7.34 -27.73
C GLU A 203 21.52 7.76 -27.81
N ARG A 204 21.91 8.83 -27.09
CA ARG A 204 23.30 9.31 -27.06
C ARG A 204 24.26 8.36 -26.35
N LEU A 205 23.75 7.44 -25.53
CA LEU A 205 24.57 6.46 -24.82
C LEU A 205 25.07 5.34 -25.75
N ASN A 206 24.50 5.22 -26.95
CA ASN A 206 24.99 4.38 -28.07
C ASN A 206 25.29 2.91 -27.69
N TRP A 207 24.31 2.24 -27.11
CA TRP A 207 24.44 0.84 -26.70
C TRP A 207 24.23 -0.17 -27.84
N PRO A 208 24.83 -1.38 -27.72
CA PRO A 208 24.41 -2.54 -28.51
C PRO A 208 22.94 -2.85 -28.27
N GLU A 209 22.25 -3.37 -29.29
CA GLU A 209 20.85 -3.75 -29.19
C GLU A 209 20.62 -4.80 -28.09
N TRP A 210 19.58 -4.59 -27.28
CA TRP A 210 19.08 -5.57 -26.34
C TRP A 210 17.57 -5.48 -26.18
N SER A 211 16.98 -6.45 -25.48
CA SER A 211 15.53 -6.56 -25.34
C SER A 211 15.15 -7.21 -24.02
N VAL A 212 14.02 -6.80 -23.45
CA VAL A 212 13.45 -7.40 -22.22
C VAL A 212 11.95 -7.59 -22.38
N MET A 213 11.42 -8.64 -21.75
CA MET A 213 10.00 -8.98 -21.79
C MET A 213 9.23 -8.20 -20.73
N VAL A 214 7.99 -7.83 -21.04
CA VAL A 214 7.04 -7.14 -20.17
C VAL A 214 5.81 -8.03 -20.03
N SER A 215 5.43 -8.35 -18.80
CA SER A 215 4.21 -9.12 -18.51
C SER A 215 2.99 -8.24 -18.80
N GLU A 216 2.04 -8.73 -19.61
CA GLU A 216 0.78 -8.02 -19.89
C GLU A 216 -0.33 -8.34 -18.87
N ILE A 217 -0.05 -9.23 -17.91
CA ILE A 217 -1.00 -9.64 -16.85
C ILE A 217 -0.56 -9.15 -15.46
N PRO A 218 -1.49 -8.80 -14.56
CA PRO A 218 -1.17 -8.17 -13.26
C PRO A 218 -0.43 -9.07 -12.29
N GLU A 219 -0.58 -10.37 -12.43
CA GLU A 219 0.03 -11.38 -11.59
C GLU A 219 1.55 -11.44 -11.85
N PRO A 220 2.39 -11.45 -10.78
CA PRO A 220 3.80 -11.82 -10.90
C PRO A 220 3.91 -13.28 -11.31
N ARG A 221 4.97 -13.62 -12.03
CA ARG A 221 5.11 -14.96 -12.63
C ARG A 221 6.48 -15.57 -12.52
N VAL A 222 7.49 -14.83 -12.10
CA VAL A 222 8.86 -15.31 -12.04
C VAL A 222 9.16 -15.80 -10.63
N LEU A 223 9.39 -17.09 -10.43
CA LEU A 223 9.89 -17.57 -9.14
C LEU A 223 11.41 -17.37 -9.07
N ASN A 224 11.91 -16.99 -7.89
CA ASN A 224 13.33 -16.77 -7.64
C ASN A 224 14.11 -18.09 -7.48
N SER A 225 13.92 -19.02 -8.42
CA SER A 225 14.53 -20.34 -8.45
C SER A 225 15.78 -20.34 -9.34
N PHE A 226 16.90 -20.77 -8.76
CA PHE A 226 18.15 -20.99 -9.49
C PHE A 226 18.25 -22.46 -9.87
N GLY A 227 18.15 -22.73 -11.17
CA GLY A 227 18.25 -24.05 -11.77
C GLY A 227 18.22 -23.94 -13.29
N ASP A 228 18.39 -25.08 -13.95
CA ASP A 228 18.28 -25.19 -15.40
C ASP A 228 17.00 -25.93 -15.79
N VAL A 229 16.49 -25.58 -16.97
CA VAL A 229 15.46 -26.34 -17.68
C VAL A 229 16.15 -27.05 -18.83
N LEU A 230 15.90 -28.35 -18.97
CA LEU A 230 16.51 -29.18 -20.00
C LEU A 230 16.04 -28.74 -21.39
N GLU A 231 16.85 -29.01 -22.41
CA GLU A 231 16.49 -28.69 -23.79
C GLU A 231 15.17 -29.39 -24.19
N GLY A 232 14.19 -28.62 -24.65
CA GLY A 232 12.87 -29.12 -25.02
C GLY A 232 11.82 -29.13 -23.90
N GLU A 233 12.20 -28.82 -22.66
CA GLU A 233 11.24 -28.65 -21.56
C GLU A 233 10.70 -27.22 -21.49
N THR A 234 9.43 -27.09 -21.08
CA THR A 234 8.80 -25.79 -20.83
C THR A 234 9.33 -25.16 -19.55
N ILE A 235 9.61 -23.85 -19.63
CA ILE A 235 9.96 -23.03 -18.47
C ILE A 235 8.76 -22.72 -17.56
N TRP A 236 7.55 -23.00 -18.03
CA TRP A 236 6.31 -22.68 -17.32
C TRP A 236 5.80 -23.87 -16.51
N GLU A 237 5.23 -23.56 -15.36
CA GLU A 237 4.51 -24.49 -14.50
C GLU A 237 3.09 -23.97 -14.29
N LEU A 238 2.12 -24.73 -14.80
CA LEU A 238 0.71 -24.47 -14.54
C LEU A 238 0.37 -24.90 -13.11
N SER A 239 -0.21 -23.99 -12.35
CA SER A 239 -0.78 -24.26 -11.04
C SER A 239 -2.29 -24.08 -11.10
N MET A 240 -3.01 -25.04 -10.55
CA MET A 240 -4.47 -24.97 -10.42
C MET A 240 -4.83 -24.72 -8.96
N PRO A 241 -6.01 -24.15 -8.66
CA PRO A 241 -6.49 -24.05 -7.28
C PRO A 241 -6.48 -25.42 -6.60
N GLY A 242 -6.01 -25.49 -5.35
CA GLY A 242 -5.85 -26.72 -4.57
C GLY A 242 -4.60 -27.57 -4.91
N ASP A 243 -3.82 -27.17 -5.89
CA ASP A 243 -2.57 -27.85 -6.26
C ASP A 243 -1.38 -27.40 -5.40
N ARG A 244 -0.54 -28.36 -5.00
CA ARG A 244 0.67 -28.10 -4.22
C ARG A 244 1.90 -27.76 -5.07
N ARG A 245 1.85 -27.85 -6.41
CA ARG A 245 3.00 -27.53 -7.28
C ARG A 245 3.61 -26.15 -6.98
N LEU A 246 2.80 -25.10 -6.97
CA LEU A 246 3.26 -23.75 -6.62
C LEU A 246 3.88 -23.70 -5.22
N VAL A 247 3.28 -24.40 -4.25
CA VAL A 247 3.76 -24.47 -2.87
C VAL A 247 5.15 -25.10 -2.80
N GLU A 248 5.38 -26.21 -3.51
CA GLU A 248 6.68 -26.87 -3.57
C GLU A 248 7.72 -25.99 -4.30
N SER A 249 7.32 -25.29 -5.36
CA SER A 249 8.18 -24.36 -6.09
C SER A 249 8.58 -23.13 -5.24
N ILE A 250 7.66 -22.60 -4.41
CA ILE A 250 7.96 -21.55 -3.42
C ILE A 250 8.83 -22.11 -2.29
N LYS A 251 8.57 -23.33 -1.81
CA LYS A 251 9.38 -24.01 -0.78
C LYS A 251 10.84 -24.15 -1.21
N LYS A 252 11.08 -24.50 -2.48
CA LYS A 252 12.42 -24.51 -3.07
C LYS A 252 13.04 -23.12 -3.12
N THR A 253 12.26 -22.13 -3.54
CA THR A 253 12.71 -20.73 -3.68
C THR A 253 13.10 -20.10 -2.34
N CYS A 254 12.29 -20.30 -1.30
CA CYS A 254 12.59 -19.81 0.05
C CYS A 254 13.75 -20.54 0.73
N GLY A 255 14.15 -21.70 0.21
CA GLY A 255 15.20 -22.53 0.79
C GLY A 255 14.74 -23.34 2.00
N PRO A 256 15.45 -24.45 2.31
CA PRO A 256 15.02 -25.44 3.31
C PRO A 256 15.00 -24.89 4.74
N ASP A 257 15.77 -23.84 5.02
CA ASP A 257 15.87 -23.25 6.36
C ASP A 257 14.78 -22.22 6.67
N SER A 258 14.02 -21.78 5.67
CA SER A 258 12.94 -20.82 5.84
C SER A 258 11.82 -21.32 6.75
N ARG A 259 11.10 -20.39 7.41
CA ARG A 259 9.89 -20.72 8.17
C ARG A 259 8.85 -21.34 7.23
N PHE A 260 8.75 -20.84 6.00
CA PHE A 260 7.91 -21.42 4.97
C PHE A 260 8.20 -22.90 4.74
N ALA A 261 9.43 -23.27 4.39
CA ALA A 261 9.76 -24.66 4.12
C ALA A 261 9.53 -25.59 5.31
N LYS A 262 9.74 -25.11 6.53
CA LYS A 262 9.55 -25.87 7.77
C LYS A 262 8.10 -26.05 8.18
N LYS A 263 7.19 -25.17 7.76
CA LYS A 263 5.81 -25.14 8.29
C LYS A 263 4.71 -25.26 7.24
N VAL A 264 4.99 -25.00 5.96
CA VAL A 264 3.94 -24.92 4.93
C VAL A 264 3.12 -26.19 4.80
N ASP A 265 3.70 -27.35 5.11
CA ASP A 265 2.99 -28.64 5.08
C ASP A 265 1.88 -28.75 6.15
N ASN A 266 1.89 -27.89 7.17
CA ASN A 266 0.82 -27.79 8.17
C ASN A 266 -0.35 -26.88 7.73
N TYR A 267 -0.21 -26.18 6.60
CA TYR A 267 -1.24 -25.30 6.08
C TYR A 267 -1.98 -26.01 4.95
N THR A 268 -3.22 -26.37 5.24
CA THR A 268 -4.16 -27.01 4.31
C THR A 268 -5.52 -26.34 4.30
N PHE A 269 -5.69 -25.26 5.09
CA PHE A 269 -6.99 -24.69 5.38
C PHE A 269 -7.49 -23.84 4.21
N GLU A 270 -8.09 -24.52 3.25
CA GLU A 270 -8.85 -23.95 2.15
C GLU A 270 -10.33 -24.09 2.53
N TYR A 271 -11.01 -22.98 2.82
CA TYR A 271 -12.41 -22.99 3.24
C TYR A 271 -13.25 -22.10 2.33
N GLY A 272 -14.45 -22.58 2.01
CA GLY A 272 -15.43 -21.83 1.24
C GLY A 272 -16.11 -20.77 2.10
N LEU A 273 -17.05 -20.03 1.48
CA LEU A 273 -17.85 -19.06 2.23
C LEU A 273 -18.75 -19.73 3.26
N GLU A 274 -19.26 -20.92 2.97
CA GLU A 274 -20.07 -21.68 3.94
C GLU A 274 -19.31 -21.97 5.23
N GLU A 275 -18.10 -22.53 5.14
CA GLU A 275 -17.28 -22.85 6.31
C GLU A 275 -16.85 -21.58 7.06
N LEU A 276 -16.55 -20.49 6.32
CA LEU A 276 -16.29 -19.20 6.94
C LEU A 276 -17.50 -18.79 7.81
N TYR A 277 -18.70 -18.74 7.24
CA TYR A 277 -19.90 -18.31 7.97
C TYR A 277 -20.36 -19.30 9.06
N LYS A 278 -20.16 -20.62 8.89
CA LYS A 278 -20.41 -21.63 9.94
C LYS A 278 -19.46 -21.45 11.12
N GLY A 279 -18.16 -21.25 10.82
CA GLY A 279 -17.14 -21.01 11.83
C GLY A 279 -17.43 -19.76 12.68
N TRP A 280 -18.07 -18.74 12.12
CA TRP A 280 -18.48 -17.54 12.90
C TRP A 280 -19.46 -17.86 14.02
N ALA A 281 -20.45 -18.70 13.75
CA ALA A 281 -21.44 -19.10 14.75
C ALA A 281 -20.80 -19.87 15.91
N GLU A 282 -19.78 -20.68 15.61
CA GLU A 282 -19.01 -21.47 16.58
C GLU A 282 -17.96 -20.63 17.34
N TRP A 283 -17.33 -19.66 16.67
CA TRP A 283 -16.36 -18.73 17.27
C TRP A 283 -16.99 -17.83 18.35
N ASP A 284 -18.21 -17.36 18.13
CA ASP A 284 -18.97 -16.60 19.14
C ASP A 284 -19.41 -17.48 20.31
N GLU A 285 -19.61 -18.79 20.10
CA GLU A 285 -19.90 -19.75 21.15
C GLU A 285 -18.70 -19.99 22.08
N TYR A 286 -17.50 -20.13 21.52
CA TYR A 286 -16.25 -20.31 22.27
C TYR A 286 -15.90 -19.08 23.14
N LYS A 287 -16.16 -17.85 22.66
CA LYS A 287 -15.93 -16.63 23.46
C LYS A 287 -16.98 -16.41 24.57
N ARG A 288 -18.19 -16.97 24.45
CA ARG A 288 -19.21 -16.92 25.52
C ARG A 288 -18.77 -17.69 26.77
N GLU A 289 -18.10 -18.83 26.61
CA GLU A 289 -17.57 -19.60 27.75
C GLU A 289 -16.39 -18.90 28.44
N ALA A 290 -15.73 -17.97 27.76
CA ALA A 290 -14.60 -17.20 28.26
C ALA A 290 -14.97 -15.85 28.90
N GLN A 291 -16.27 -15.56 29.15
CA GLN A 291 -16.70 -14.25 29.64
C GLN A 291 -16.25 -13.95 31.07
N GLY A 292 -15.16 -13.20 31.16
CA GLY A 292 -14.62 -12.54 32.34
C GLY A 292 -13.51 -11.56 31.97
N LYS A 293 -13.77 -10.68 30.98
CA LYS A 293 -13.06 -9.42 30.63
C LYS A 293 -13.40 -9.07 29.17
N GLU A 294 -14.31 -8.11 28.95
CA GLU A 294 -14.32 -7.38 27.69
C GLU A 294 -13.10 -6.43 27.68
N ALA A 295 -11.98 -6.95 27.21
CA ALA A 295 -10.91 -6.14 26.66
C ALA A 295 -10.98 -6.35 25.14
N TRP A 296 -10.99 -5.25 24.39
CA TRP A 296 -10.45 -5.31 23.03
C TRP A 296 -9.13 -6.09 23.11
N PRO A 297 -8.91 -7.16 22.32
CA PRO A 297 -7.60 -7.79 22.31
C PRO A 297 -6.52 -6.71 22.12
N ASP A 298 -5.38 -6.89 22.79
CA ASP A 298 -4.20 -6.04 22.63
C ASP A 298 -3.62 -6.25 21.23
N ASP A 299 -4.34 -5.80 20.18
CA ASP A 299 -3.83 -5.87 18.83
C ASP A 299 -2.86 -4.72 18.66
N ALA A 300 -1.60 -5.03 18.96
CA ALA A 300 -0.49 -4.15 18.71
C ALA A 300 -0.54 -3.72 17.22
N PRO A 301 -0.39 -2.42 16.93
CA PRO A 301 -0.23 -1.95 15.55
C PRO A 301 0.86 -2.77 14.83
N LEU A 302 0.68 -3.00 13.52
CA LEU A 302 1.65 -3.76 12.73
C LEU A 302 3.02 -3.05 12.72
N VAL A 303 4.00 -3.62 13.43
CA VAL A 303 5.34 -3.03 13.58
C VAL A 303 6.28 -3.47 12.46
N ASP A 304 6.31 -4.77 12.14
CA ASP A 304 7.23 -5.36 11.17
C ASP A 304 6.52 -5.65 9.84
N VAL A 305 6.41 -4.61 9.03
CA VAL A 305 5.72 -4.65 7.73
C VAL A 305 6.42 -5.58 6.73
N GLU A 306 7.76 -5.54 6.70
CA GLU A 306 8.56 -6.37 5.78
C GLU A 306 8.36 -7.87 6.06
N ARG A 307 8.29 -8.25 7.34
CA ARG A 307 8.01 -9.64 7.71
C ARG A 307 6.57 -10.07 7.40
N ASP A 308 5.61 -9.18 7.54
CA ASP A 308 4.19 -9.49 7.24
C ASP A 308 3.99 -9.78 5.74
N MET A 309 4.68 -9.05 4.86
CA MET A 309 4.64 -9.26 3.42
C MET A 309 5.55 -10.38 2.91
N ASP A 310 6.53 -10.83 3.70
CA ASP A 310 7.47 -11.87 3.29
C ASP A 310 6.83 -13.27 3.33
N ILE A 311 6.58 -13.83 2.15
CA ILE A 311 6.09 -15.21 1.97
C ILE A 311 6.99 -16.22 2.66
N CYS A 312 8.31 -16.07 2.57
CA CYS A 312 9.26 -17.03 3.13
C CYS A 312 9.26 -17.01 4.67
N ALA A 313 8.84 -15.91 5.28
CA ALA A 313 8.58 -15.79 6.71
C ALA A 313 7.14 -16.15 7.11
N SER A 314 6.18 -16.05 6.19
CA SER A 314 4.73 -16.11 6.47
C SER A 314 3.98 -17.15 5.60
N PRO A 315 4.22 -18.47 5.80
CA PRO A 315 3.50 -19.56 5.10
C PRO A 315 1.98 -19.48 5.09
N GLU A 316 1.37 -18.90 6.12
CA GLU A 316 -0.08 -18.62 6.17
C GLU A 316 -0.60 -17.78 4.98
N LEU A 317 0.25 -17.01 4.30
CA LEU A 317 -0.13 -16.22 3.13
C LEU A 317 -0.59 -17.09 1.96
N ILE A 318 -0.08 -18.33 1.85
CA ILE A 318 -0.43 -19.24 0.75
C ILE A 318 -1.91 -19.62 0.74
N THR A 319 -2.53 -19.68 1.92
CA THR A 319 -3.95 -20.03 2.07
C THR A 319 -4.85 -18.80 2.18
N SER A 320 -4.29 -17.61 2.40
CA SER A 320 -5.07 -16.41 2.70
C SER A 320 -4.99 -15.32 1.63
N HIS A 321 -4.08 -15.44 0.65
CA HIS A 321 -3.92 -14.44 -0.41
C HIS A 321 -4.35 -14.96 -1.79
N GLY A 322 -5.05 -14.12 -2.56
CA GLY A 322 -5.67 -14.53 -3.82
C GLY A 322 -4.68 -14.84 -4.95
N LEU A 323 -3.45 -14.33 -4.88
CA LEU A 323 -2.38 -14.62 -5.84
C LEU A 323 -2.12 -16.12 -5.99
N PHE A 324 -2.05 -16.84 -4.86
CA PHE A 324 -1.68 -18.26 -4.82
C PHE A 324 -2.80 -19.20 -5.24
N ARG A 325 -3.95 -18.61 -5.60
CA ARG A 325 -5.17 -19.29 -6.01
C ARG A 325 -5.50 -19.04 -7.48
N THR A 326 -4.61 -18.36 -8.21
CA THR A 326 -4.78 -18.06 -9.63
C THR A 326 -4.46 -19.27 -10.51
N ASN A 327 -4.96 -19.28 -11.74
CA ASN A 327 -4.70 -20.35 -12.72
C ASN A 327 -3.60 -19.97 -13.72
N TRP A 328 -2.76 -18.99 -13.39
CA TRP A 328 -1.69 -18.52 -14.27
C TRP A 328 -0.41 -19.33 -14.07
N ASN A 329 0.34 -19.49 -15.15
CA ASN A 329 1.62 -20.19 -15.10
C ASN A 329 2.68 -19.33 -14.41
N THR A 330 3.49 -19.96 -13.58
CA THR A 330 4.72 -19.38 -13.02
C THR A 330 5.95 -20.01 -13.69
N THR A 331 7.11 -19.35 -13.64
CA THR A 331 8.33 -19.89 -14.21
C THR A 331 9.04 -20.80 -13.22
N LYS A 332 9.65 -21.89 -13.71
CA LYS A 332 10.45 -22.83 -12.92
C LYS A 332 11.84 -22.32 -12.55
N LEU A 333 12.26 -21.24 -13.21
CA LEU A 333 13.55 -20.58 -13.06
C LEU A 333 13.40 -19.06 -13.11
N LEU A 334 14.37 -18.36 -12.53
CA LEU A 334 14.48 -16.91 -12.61
C LEU A 334 14.73 -16.45 -14.06
N VAL A 335 13.85 -15.61 -14.61
CA VAL A 335 13.96 -15.03 -15.97
C VAL A 335 13.71 -13.50 -15.93
N PRO A 336 14.32 -12.70 -16.81
CA PRO A 336 14.13 -11.25 -16.79
C PRO A 336 12.78 -10.86 -17.40
N LEU A 337 11.77 -10.69 -16.55
CA LEU A 337 10.41 -10.26 -16.91
C LEU A 337 10.05 -9.01 -16.10
N LEU A 338 9.63 -7.95 -16.78
CA LEU A 338 9.13 -6.73 -16.14
C LEU A 338 7.65 -6.90 -15.76
N SER A 339 7.29 -6.59 -14.51
CA SER A 339 5.92 -6.69 -13.98
C SER A 339 5.61 -5.51 -13.05
N TYR A 340 4.36 -5.32 -12.62
CA TYR A 340 4.00 -4.17 -11.78
C TYR A 340 4.46 -4.27 -10.32
N GLY A 341 4.73 -5.47 -9.84
CA GLY A 341 5.25 -5.72 -8.51
C GLY A 341 5.55 -7.19 -8.31
N ARG A 342 6.20 -7.52 -7.20
CA ARG A 342 6.60 -8.89 -6.87
C ARG A 342 6.49 -9.15 -5.36
N PRO A 343 6.03 -10.34 -4.95
CA PRO A 343 6.23 -10.80 -3.58
C PRO A 343 7.66 -11.29 -3.34
N SER A 344 8.06 -11.50 -2.08
CA SER A 344 9.45 -11.85 -1.70
C SER A 344 10.00 -13.15 -2.34
N ALA A 345 9.14 -14.13 -2.64
CA ALA A 345 9.53 -15.38 -3.33
C ALA A 345 9.60 -15.24 -4.87
N TYR A 346 9.31 -14.06 -5.41
CA TYR A 346 9.27 -13.80 -6.84
C TYR A 346 10.43 -12.90 -7.30
N GLY A 347 10.90 -13.16 -8.51
CA GLY A 347 12.01 -12.49 -9.18
C GLY A 347 11.60 -11.61 -10.36
N ASP A 348 10.31 -11.26 -10.48
CA ASP A 348 9.86 -10.26 -11.46
C ASP A 348 10.57 -8.92 -11.20
N ILE A 349 10.76 -8.10 -12.23
CA ILE A 349 11.42 -6.80 -12.10
C ILE A 349 10.33 -5.71 -12.06
N PRO A 350 10.17 -4.98 -10.94
CA PRO A 350 9.05 -4.05 -10.76
C PRO A 350 9.19 -2.79 -11.63
N ILE A 351 8.14 -2.45 -12.36
CA ILE A 351 7.97 -1.19 -13.10
C ILE A 351 6.72 -0.43 -12.61
N PRO A 352 6.67 0.91 -12.77
CA PRO A 352 5.45 1.67 -12.52
C PRO A 352 4.26 1.13 -13.32
N SER A 353 3.11 1.03 -12.66
CA SER A 353 1.92 0.48 -13.32
C SER A 353 1.27 1.50 -14.26
N SER A 354 0.67 1.02 -15.35
CA SER A 354 -0.13 1.86 -16.24
C SER A 354 -1.28 2.56 -15.49
N PHE A 355 -1.85 1.93 -14.46
CA PHE A 355 -2.89 2.53 -13.62
C PHE A 355 -2.39 3.76 -12.83
N GLN A 356 -1.10 3.79 -12.48
CA GLN A 356 -0.48 4.91 -11.80
C GLN A 356 -0.05 6.00 -12.80
N TRP A 357 0.40 5.61 -14.00
CA TRP A 357 0.84 6.52 -15.05
C TRP A 357 -0.31 7.24 -15.76
N ASP A 358 -1.32 6.47 -16.19
CA ASP A 358 -2.44 6.96 -16.97
C ASP A 358 -3.50 7.64 -16.11
N TYR A 359 -4.20 8.56 -16.75
CA TYR A 359 -5.42 9.13 -16.24
C TYR A 359 -6.63 8.24 -16.58
N LEU A 360 -6.58 6.96 -16.17
CA LEU A 360 -7.77 6.11 -16.26
C LEU A 360 -8.81 6.63 -15.26
N GLU A 361 -9.94 7.14 -15.76
CA GLU A 361 -10.99 7.78 -14.95
C GLU A 361 -11.37 6.99 -13.67
N ASN A 362 -11.29 5.65 -13.74
CA ASN A 362 -11.66 4.76 -12.64
C ASN A 362 -10.67 4.71 -11.47
N TYR A 363 -9.46 5.28 -11.60
CA TYR A 363 -8.40 5.21 -10.58
C TYR A 363 -7.79 6.58 -10.21
N LEU A 364 -8.37 7.65 -10.72
CA LEU A 364 -7.86 8.98 -10.50
C LEU A 364 -8.39 9.62 -9.23
N TYR A 365 -7.47 10.31 -8.56
CA TYR A 365 -7.84 11.29 -7.57
C TYR A 365 -8.53 12.47 -8.25
N ASP A 366 -9.76 12.76 -7.82
CA ASP A 366 -10.50 13.95 -8.21
C ASP A 366 -10.59 14.91 -6.99
N PRO A 367 -9.75 15.97 -6.96
CA PRO A 367 -9.72 16.90 -5.83
C PRO A 367 -11.02 17.70 -5.69
N SER A 368 -11.87 17.79 -6.73
CA SER A 368 -13.13 18.54 -6.66
C SER A 368 -14.20 17.84 -5.81
N ALA A 369 -14.10 16.52 -5.68
CA ALA A 369 -14.96 15.70 -4.83
C ALA A 369 -14.38 15.49 -3.42
N ASP A 370 -13.13 15.89 -3.18
CA ASP A 370 -12.46 15.72 -1.90
C ASP A 370 -12.87 16.77 -0.87
N ARG A 371 -12.92 16.34 0.38
CA ARG A 371 -13.39 17.13 1.53
C ARG A 371 -12.25 17.35 2.51
N THR A 372 -12.39 18.31 3.42
CA THR A 372 -11.41 18.41 4.51
C THR A 372 -11.55 17.20 5.45
N TRP A 373 -10.53 16.95 6.27
CA TRP A 373 -10.54 15.84 7.22
C TRP A 373 -11.78 15.87 8.15
N GLU A 374 -12.18 17.06 8.58
CA GLU A 374 -13.28 17.30 9.52
C GLU A 374 -14.66 17.03 8.92
N GLU A 375 -14.80 17.20 7.60
CA GLU A 375 -16.06 17.02 6.86
C GLU A 375 -16.31 15.58 6.41
N LYS A 376 -15.36 14.67 6.65
CA LYS A 376 -15.43 13.26 6.27
C LYS A 376 -16.12 12.41 7.33
N GLU A 377 -16.73 11.33 6.87
CA GLU A 377 -17.37 10.34 7.74
C GLU A 377 -16.32 9.54 8.54
N ASP A 378 -16.61 9.28 9.81
CA ASP A 378 -15.79 8.44 10.70
C ASP A 378 -15.95 6.95 10.35
N VAL A 379 -15.57 6.55 9.13
CA VAL A 379 -15.66 5.14 8.70
C VAL A 379 -14.40 4.71 7.95
N ILE A 380 -14.09 3.42 8.07
CA ILE A 380 -13.21 2.67 7.18
C ILE A 380 -13.99 2.31 5.93
N TYR A 381 -13.53 2.79 4.79
CA TYR A 381 -14.18 2.58 3.51
C TYR A 381 -13.36 1.68 2.60
N TRP A 382 -14.03 0.69 2.01
CA TRP A 382 -13.52 -0.08 0.87
C TRP A 382 -14.66 -0.54 -0.02
N HIS A 383 -14.59 -0.20 -1.29
CA HIS A 383 -15.51 -0.71 -2.30
C HIS A 383 -14.69 -1.15 -3.51
N GLY A 384 -14.89 -2.38 -3.97
CA GLY A 384 -14.07 -2.93 -5.05
C GLY A 384 -14.57 -4.26 -5.58
N GLU A 385 -13.92 -4.75 -6.63
CA GLU A 385 -14.28 -6.05 -7.24
C GLU A 385 -13.73 -7.23 -6.41
N PRO A 386 -14.38 -8.41 -6.49
CA PRO A 386 -13.86 -9.66 -5.93
C PRO A 386 -12.68 -10.23 -6.73
N SER A 387 -11.80 -9.37 -7.27
CA SER A 387 -10.63 -9.79 -8.05
C SER A 387 -9.60 -10.53 -7.20
N GLY A 388 -8.83 -11.42 -7.83
CA GLY A 388 -7.97 -12.40 -7.17
C GLY A 388 -8.43 -13.82 -7.52
N GLY A 389 -7.66 -14.84 -7.15
CA GLY A 389 -8.06 -16.23 -7.33
C GLY A 389 -8.22 -16.66 -8.78
N GLY A 390 -8.77 -17.87 -8.95
CA GLY A 390 -8.73 -18.61 -10.19
C GLY A 390 -10.06 -19.31 -10.49
N LYS A 391 -10.22 -19.73 -11.74
CA LYS A 391 -11.48 -20.35 -12.18
C LYS A 391 -11.67 -21.69 -11.50
N GLY A 392 -12.85 -21.89 -10.89
CA GLY A 392 -13.23 -23.15 -10.26
C GLY A 392 -12.61 -23.37 -8.89
N ASP A 393 -12.07 -22.32 -8.27
CA ASP A 393 -11.74 -22.34 -6.85
C ASP A 393 -13.04 -22.38 -6.03
N GLU A 394 -13.22 -23.39 -5.18
CA GLU A 394 -14.39 -23.52 -4.29
C GLU A 394 -14.11 -22.95 -2.89
N PHE A 395 -12.84 -22.64 -2.59
CA PHE A 395 -12.38 -22.24 -1.26
C PHE A 395 -12.11 -20.72 -1.16
N PHE A 396 -12.65 -19.93 -2.08
CA PHE A 396 -12.37 -18.50 -2.22
C PHE A 396 -12.74 -17.68 -0.97
N GLY A 397 -13.54 -18.23 -0.05
CA GLY A 397 -13.83 -17.64 1.25
C GLY A 397 -12.59 -17.38 2.10
N SER A 398 -11.49 -18.12 1.86
CA SER A 398 -10.19 -17.91 2.51
C SER A 398 -9.35 -16.74 1.92
N MET A 399 -9.72 -16.18 0.77
CA MET A 399 -8.96 -15.08 0.17
C MET A 399 -9.18 -13.74 0.89
N HIS A 400 -8.11 -12.97 1.08
CA HIS A 400 -8.07 -11.71 1.83
C HIS A 400 -9.23 -10.73 1.55
N ARG A 401 -9.63 -10.48 0.29
CA ARG A 401 -10.78 -9.60 -0.01
C ARG A 401 -12.12 -10.20 0.44
N HIS A 402 -12.34 -11.49 0.18
CA HIS A 402 -13.57 -12.19 0.57
C HIS A 402 -13.68 -12.26 2.09
N ARG A 403 -12.58 -12.58 2.77
CA ARG A 403 -12.46 -12.54 4.22
C ARG A 403 -12.74 -11.15 4.78
N LEU A 404 -12.16 -10.10 4.19
CA LEU A 404 -12.39 -8.72 4.65
C LEU A 404 -13.88 -8.36 4.58
N VAL A 405 -14.52 -8.61 3.44
CA VAL A 405 -15.93 -8.29 3.23
C VAL A 405 -16.81 -9.10 4.20
N ALA A 406 -16.54 -10.39 4.37
CA ALA A 406 -17.24 -11.22 5.35
C ALA A 406 -17.03 -10.73 6.80
N LEU A 407 -15.78 -10.37 7.16
CA LEU A 407 -15.41 -9.86 8.48
C LEU A 407 -16.07 -8.54 8.85
N SER A 408 -16.42 -7.75 7.85
CA SER A 408 -17.08 -6.47 8.04
C SER A 408 -18.60 -6.56 7.95
N ASN A 409 -19.15 -7.70 7.51
CA ASN A 409 -20.57 -7.91 7.27
C ASN A 409 -21.01 -9.30 7.77
N PRO A 410 -21.05 -9.52 9.10
CA PRO A 410 -21.47 -10.80 9.66
C PRO A 410 -22.94 -11.10 9.36
N PRO A 411 -23.34 -12.39 9.37
CA PRO A 411 -24.74 -12.74 9.21
C PRO A 411 -25.57 -12.17 10.38
N PRO A 412 -26.84 -11.80 10.17
CA PRO A 412 -27.73 -11.41 11.26
C PRO A 412 -27.84 -12.56 12.27
N SER A 413 -27.48 -12.33 13.54
CA SER A 413 -27.59 -13.30 14.62
C SER A 413 -28.25 -12.64 15.83
N PRO A 414 -29.17 -13.31 16.54
CA PRO A 414 -29.72 -12.82 17.82
C PRO A 414 -28.63 -12.56 18.88
N TRP A 415 -27.44 -13.16 18.67
CA TRP A 415 -26.28 -13.10 19.55
C TRP A 415 -25.16 -12.22 19.01
N ASN A 416 -25.30 -11.71 17.77
CA ASN A 416 -24.45 -10.64 17.28
C ASN A 416 -24.88 -9.36 17.97
N HIS A 417 -24.35 -9.12 19.16
CA HIS A 417 -24.27 -7.76 19.67
C HIS A 417 -23.52 -6.95 18.63
N PRO A 418 -24.03 -5.78 18.20
CA PRO A 418 -23.32 -4.95 17.25
C PRO A 418 -21.94 -4.67 17.83
N SER A 419 -20.91 -5.31 17.28
CA SER A 419 -19.56 -4.90 17.60
C SER A 419 -19.47 -3.43 17.18
N ASN A 420 -18.90 -2.57 18.04
CA ASN A 420 -18.76 -1.15 17.70
C ASN A 420 -18.10 -0.98 16.33
N LEU A 421 -17.22 -1.91 15.90
CA LEU A 421 -16.54 -1.92 14.61
C LEU A 421 -17.47 -1.74 13.41
N TYR A 422 -18.63 -2.40 13.36
CA TYR A 422 -19.51 -2.36 12.18
C TYR A 422 -20.10 -0.97 11.92
N ALA A 423 -20.25 -0.16 12.96
CA ALA A 423 -20.65 1.24 12.82
C ALA A 423 -19.57 2.11 12.17
N TYR A 424 -18.31 1.63 12.15
CA TYR A 424 -17.15 2.31 11.59
C TYR A 424 -16.65 1.65 10.30
N THR A 425 -17.41 0.75 9.65
CA THR A 425 -16.99 0.08 8.41
C THR A 425 -18.05 0.20 7.32
N ASN A 426 -17.64 0.64 6.13
CA ASN A 426 -18.40 0.55 4.89
C ASN A 426 -17.56 -0.20 3.87
N ILE A 427 -17.66 -1.53 3.90
CA ILE A 427 -16.79 -2.44 3.18
C ILE A 427 -17.65 -3.44 2.41
N THR A 428 -17.68 -3.32 1.09
CA THR A 428 -18.56 -4.13 0.23
C THR A 428 -17.89 -4.46 -1.10
N PHE A 429 -18.42 -5.47 -1.80
CA PHE A 429 -18.06 -5.66 -3.20
C PHE A 429 -18.88 -4.74 -4.11
N SER A 430 -18.28 -4.34 -5.23
CA SER A 430 -18.94 -3.70 -6.38
C SER A 430 -19.58 -4.74 -7.29
N ASP A 431 -20.53 -4.31 -8.14
CA ASP A 431 -21.22 -5.15 -9.12
C ASP A 431 -20.32 -6.22 -9.80
N LEU A 432 -20.82 -7.45 -9.84
CA LEU A 432 -20.14 -8.58 -10.47
C LEU A 432 -20.08 -8.39 -11.99
N SER A 433 -18.87 -8.39 -12.52
CA SER A 433 -18.67 -8.51 -13.96
C SER A 433 -18.95 -9.96 -14.42
N PRO A 434 -19.32 -10.17 -15.70
CA PRO A 434 -19.47 -11.52 -16.25
C PRO A 434 -18.22 -12.39 -16.08
N ALA A 435 -17.02 -11.79 -16.10
CA ALA A 435 -15.77 -12.50 -15.87
C ALA A 435 -15.68 -13.06 -14.44
N HIS A 436 -16.06 -12.27 -13.43
CA HIS A 436 -16.07 -12.72 -12.03
C HIS A 436 -17.10 -13.83 -11.79
N CYS A 437 -18.25 -13.76 -12.45
CA CYS A 437 -19.24 -14.82 -12.42
C CYS A 437 -18.73 -16.16 -12.97
N VAL A 438 -17.88 -16.13 -14.01
CA VAL A 438 -17.23 -17.34 -14.55
C VAL A 438 -16.22 -17.92 -13.56
N LEU A 439 -15.58 -17.07 -12.75
CA LEU A 439 -14.57 -17.51 -11.79
C LEU A 439 -15.19 -18.17 -10.56
N PHE A 440 -16.23 -17.55 -9.99
CA PHE A 440 -16.73 -17.87 -8.64
C PHE A 440 -18.18 -18.38 -8.59
N SER A 441 -18.89 -18.42 -9.71
CA SER A 441 -20.36 -18.58 -9.78
C SER A 441 -21.11 -17.40 -9.15
N CYS A 442 -21.89 -16.64 -9.95
CA CYS A 442 -22.56 -15.42 -9.46
C CYS A 442 -23.36 -15.67 -8.17
N ASN A 443 -24.21 -16.71 -8.20
CA ASN A 443 -25.14 -16.99 -7.10
C ASN A 443 -24.39 -17.33 -5.81
N HIS A 444 -23.29 -18.09 -5.91
CA HIS A 444 -22.51 -18.50 -4.74
C HIS A 444 -21.87 -17.29 -4.04
N LEU A 445 -21.47 -16.23 -4.76
CA LEU A 445 -20.97 -15.01 -4.13
C LEU A 445 -22.07 -14.14 -3.55
N THR A 446 -23.13 -13.89 -4.34
CA THR A 446 -24.18 -12.95 -3.95
C THR A 446 -25.08 -13.45 -2.81
N ASP A 447 -25.13 -14.76 -2.60
CA ASP A 447 -25.92 -15.34 -1.50
C ASP A 447 -25.26 -15.14 -0.13
N PHE A 448 -23.94 -14.93 -0.08
CA PHE A 448 -23.17 -14.83 1.16
C PHE A 448 -22.60 -13.44 1.44
N LEU A 449 -22.22 -12.68 0.40
CA LEU A 449 -21.49 -11.42 0.57
C LEU A 449 -22.29 -10.21 0.02
N PRO A 450 -22.18 -9.04 0.65
CA PRO A 450 -22.86 -7.84 0.19
C PRO A 450 -22.22 -7.28 -1.08
N PHE A 451 -23.06 -7.08 -2.10
CA PHE A 451 -22.75 -6.36 -3.32
C PHE A 451 -23.54 -5.06 -3.37
N THR A 452 -22.88 -3.99 -3.82
CA THR A 452 -23.51 -2.68 -4.04
C THR A 452 -23.14 -2.16 -5.43
N PRO A 453 -23.99 -1.28 -6.02
CA PRO A 453 -23.73 -0.74 -7.34
C PRO A 453 -22.36 -0.05 -7.42
N ARG A 454 -21.69 -0.18 -8.57
CA ARG A 454 -20.43 0.53 -8.79
C ARG A 454 -20.62 2.04 -8.61
N THR A 455 -19.82 2.62 -7.71
CA THR A 455 -19.77 4.05 -7.43
C THR A 455 -18.53 4.70 -8.06
N PRO A 456 -18.56 6.02 -8.29
CA PRO A 456 -17.35 6.75 -8.65
C PRO A 456 -16.26 6.53 -7.61
N PHE A 457 -15.01 6.39 -8.05
CA PHE A 457 -13.88 6.19 -7.14
C PHE A 457 -13.75 7.30 -6.07
N SER A 458 -14.27 8.49 -6.39
CA SER A 458 -14.36 9.64 -5.50
C SER A 458 -15.16 9.45 -4.23
N ASP A 459 -16.05 8.46 -4.18
CA ASP A 459 -16.77 8.16 -2.96
C ASP A 459 -15.84 7.64 -1.85
N SER A 460 -14.64 7.14 -2.21
CA SER A 460 -13.61 6.73 -1.24
C SER A 460 -13.26 7.85 -0.27
N TRP A 461 -12.99 9.06 -0.79
CA TRP A 461 -12.50 10.17 0.02
C TRP A 461 -13.62 11.03 0.63
N ARG A 462 -14.85 10.52 0.69
CA ARG A 462 -15.88 11.02 1.64
C ARG A 462 -15.66 10.52 3.06
N ASN A 463 -14.77 9.54 3.23
CA ASN A 463 -14.55 8.81 4.47
C ASN A 463 -13.15 9.11 5.02
N LYS A 464 -12.99 9.15 6.33
CA LYS A 464 -11.70 9.44 6.95
C LYS A 464 -10.66 8.38 6.70
N ILE A 465 -11.05 7.10 6.62
CA ILE A 465 -10.10 6.00 6.42
C ILE A 465 -10.43 5.26 5.12
N VAL A 466 -9.43 5.10 4.25
CA VAL A 466 -9.58 4.37 2.97
C VAL A 466 -8.64 3.18 2.92
N LEU A 467 -9.18 2.00 2.61
CA LEU A 467 -8.37 0.77 2.52
C LEU A 467 -7.84 0.54 1.10
N ASP A 468 -6.58 0.16 1.03
CA ASP A 468 -5.96 -0.42 -0.16
C ASP A 468 -5.61 -1.89 0.03
N LEU A 469 -5.98 -2.69 -0.97
CA LEU A 469 -5.86 -4.14 -0.96
C LEU A 469 -5.43 -4.63 -2.34
N ASP A 470 -4.55 -5.61 -2.32
CA ASP A 470 -4.14 -6.40 -3.47
C ASP A 470 -5.33 -7.04 -4.20
N GLY A 471 -5.16 -7.31 -5.49
CA GLY A 471 -6.12 -8.05 -6.31
C GLY A 471 -5.46 -9.26 -6.96
N TRP A 472 -5.57 -9.39 -8.28
CA TRP A 472 -4.70 -10.30 -9.04
C TRP A 472 -3.23 -9.88 -9.02
N GLY A 473 -2.98 -8.57 -8.93
CA GLY A 473 -1.66 -7.99 -8.75
C GLY A 473 -1.72 -6.83 -7.76
N PRO A 474 -0.70 -5.96 -7.76
CA PRO A 474 -0.71 -4.73 -6.97
C PRO A 474 -1.91 -3.85 -7.30
N SER A 475 -2.41 -3.11 -6.31
CA SER A 475 -3.59 -2.28 -6.44
C SER A 475 -3.35 -1.06 -7.33
N GLY A 476 -4.10 -0.96 -8.43
CA GLY A 476 -4.13 0.24 -9.27
C GLY A 476 -4.73 1.48 -8.58
N ARG A 477 -5.44 1.31 -7.45
CA ARG A 477 -6.10 2.40 -6.71
C ARG A 477 -5.13 3.20 -5.85
N TRP A 478 -3.96 2.65 -5.53
CA TRP A 478 -3.08 3.20 -4.49
C TRP A 478 -2.81 4.68 -4.65
N ARG A 479 -2.34 5.10 -5.84
CA ARG A 479 -1.97 6.49 -6.14
C ARG A 479 -3.14 7.46 -5.89
N GLY A 480 -4.35 7.09 -6.28
CA GLY A 480 -5.52 7.93 -6.07
C GLY A 480 -5.96 7.99 -4.60
N LEU A 481 -5.89 6.87 -3.87
CA LEU A 481 -6.23 6.83 -2.44
C LEU A 481 -5.28 7.70 -1.60
N ILE A 482 -3.97 7.56 -1.81
CA ILE A 482 -2.98 8.31 -1.03
C ILE A 482 -2.96 9.81 -1.38
N SER A 483 -3.46 10.21 -2.55
CA SER A 483 -3.55 11.62 -2.94
C SER A 483 -4.71 12.37 -2.27
N SER A 484 -5.62 11.66 -1.61
CA SER A 484 -6.78 12.26 -0.95
C SER A 484 -6.48 12.78 0.45
N ASN A 485 -7.36 13.61 1.01
CA ASN A 485 -7.29 14.04 2.41
C ASN A 485 -7.76 12.94 3.40
N SER A 486 -7.84 11.69 2.98
CA SER A 486 -8.23 10.54 3.81
C SER A 486 -6.98 9.78 4.27
N LEU A 487 -7.03 9.17 5.45
CA LEU A 487 -5.97 8.32 6.00
C LEU A 487 -5.86 7.04 5.16
N PRO A 488 -4.77 6.83 4.41
CA PRO A 488 -4.59 5.62 3.64
C PRO A 488 -4.14 4.49 4.56
N VAL A 489 -4.87 3.38 4.52
CA VAL A 489 -4.50 2.12 5.18
C VAL A 489 -4.23 1.08 4.11
N ARG A 490 -3.10 0.38 4.18
CA ARG A 490 -2.66 -0.51 3.11
C ARG A 490 -2.33 -1.90 3.62
N SER A 491 -2.88 -2.92 2.95
CA SER A 491 -2.55 -4.34 3.14
C SER A 491 -2.09 -4.91 1.80
N THR A 492 -0.81 -5.29 1.72
CA THR A 492 -0.19 -5.80 0.47
C THR A 492 0.91 -6.82 0.74
N ILE A 493 1.08 -7.79 -0.16
CA ILE A 493 2.27 -8.67 -0.25
C ILE A 493 3.26 -8.20 -1.31
N TYR A 494 2.92 -7.18 -2.11
CA TYR A 494 3.74 -6.77 -3.24
C TYR A 494 4.75 -5.71 -2.85
N HIS A 495 5.99 -5.95 -3.26
CA HIS A 495 6.96 -4.90 -3.48
C HIS A 495 6.73 -4.29 -4.87
N GLU A 496 6.48 -2.98 -4.90
CA GLU A 496 6.33 -2.17 -6.11
C GLU A 496 7.49 -1.18 -6.22
N TRP A 497 7.59 -0.47 -7.35
CA TRP A 497 8.67 0.48 -7.64
C TRP A 497 8.87 1.60 -6.60
N PHE A 498 7.88 1.88 -5.76
CA PHE A 498 7.92 2.90 -4.72
C PHE A 498 8.01 2.34 -3.29
N THR A 499 8.03 1.01 -3.09
CA THR A 499 7.91 0.41 -1.74
C THR A 499 8.98 0.93 -0.78
N ASP A 500 10.24 0.93 -1.20
CA ASP A 500 11.38 1.43 -0.41
C ASP A 500 11.43 2.96 -0.31
N ARG A 501 10.64 3.66 -1.12
CA ARG A 501 10.53 5.13 -1.14
C ARG A 501 9.55 5.64 -0.09
N MET A 502 8.67 4.78 0.40
CA MET A 502 7.65 5.11 1.39
C MET A 502 8.06 4.71 2.82
N VAL A 503 7.42 5.34 3.81
CA VAL A 503 7.62 5.00 5.22
C VAL A 503 6.27 4.68 5.86
N PRO A 504 6.02 3.41 6.24
CA PRO A 504 4.83 3.03 7.01
C PRO A 504 4.76 3.83 8.32
N TRP A 505 3.54 4.13 8.78
CA TRP A 505 3.20 5.00 9.90
C TRP A 505 3.52 6.50 9.71
N TRP A 506 4.14 6.89 8.59
CA TRP A 506 4.31 8.31 8.23
C TRP A 506 3.48 8.68 7.00
N HIS A 507 3.58 7.91 5.91
CA HIS A 507 2.81 8.17 4.68
C HIS A 507 1.50 7.37 4.62
N TYR A 508 1.40 6.27 5.37
CA TYR A 508 0.22 5.41 5.42
C TYR A 508 0.25 4.50 6.64
N VAL A 509 -0.90 3.92 6.98
CA VAL A 509 -1.01 2.92 8.05
C VAL A 509 -0.94 1.52 7.45
N PRO A 510 0.05 0.68 7.82
CA PRO A 510 0.10 -0.69 7.35
C PRO A 510 -0.93 -1.56 8.07
N LEU A 511 -1.63 -2.40 7.34
CA LEU A 511 -2.56 -3.41 7.82
C LEU A 511 -2.06 -4.79 7.38
N SER A 512 -2.09 -5.76 8.28
CA SER A 512 -1.63 -7.12 7.95
C SER A 512 -2.48 -7.72 6.84
N VAL A 513 -1.84 -8.43 5.91
CA VAL A 513 -2.52 -9.21 4.85
C VAL A 513 -3.41 -10.30 5.42
N GLY A 514 -3.11 -10.73 6.64
CA GLY A 514 -3.96 -11.62 7.41
C GLY A 514 -5.36 -11.05 7.66
N VAL A 515 -5.56 -9.73 7.57
CA VAL A 515 -6.82 -8.96 7.72
C VAL A 515 -7.80 -9.63 8.68
N THR A 516 -7.71 -9.26 9.95
CA THR A 516 -8.58 -9.77 11.02
C THR A 516 -9.55 -8.70 11.50
N ARG A 517 -10.67 -9.11 12.11
CA ARG A 517 -11.61 -8.22 12.79
C ARG A 517 -10.89 -7.33 13.82
N ASP A 518 -10.00 -7.96 14.54
CA ASP A 518 -9.13 -7.42 15.58
C ASP A 518 -8.18 -6.35 15.00
N GLY A 519 -7.55 -6.60 13.84
CA GLY A 519 -6.75 -5.61 13.11
C GLY A 519 -7.55 -4.39 12.64
N LEU A 520 -8.77 -4.58 12.11
CA LEU A 520 -9.66 -3.47 11.74
C LEU A 520 -10.11 -2.67 12.97
N GLY A 521 -10.45 -3.36 14.06
CA GLY A 521 -10.77 -2.75 15.36
C GLY A 521 -9.62 -1.92 15.91
N GLY A 522 -8.38 -2.40 15.77
CA GLY A 522 -7.15 -1.67 16.12
C GLY A 522 -7.02 -0.36 15.35
N VAL A 523 -7.28 -0.36 14.04
CA VAL A 523 -7.27 0.87 13.22
C VAL A 523 -8.34 1.86 13.68
N VAL A 524 -9.59 1.41 13.89
CA VAL A 524 -10.69 2.26 14.40
C VAL A 524 -10.31 2.85 15.76
N LYS A 525 -9.85 2.02 16.70
CA LYS A 525 -9.45 2.45 18.04
C LYS A 525 -8.33 3.49 17.98
N ALA A 526 -7.32 3.27 17.13
CA ALA A 526 -6.16 4.15 17.02
C ALA A 526 -6.50 5.52 16.41
N PHE A 527 -7.37 5.57 15.39
CA PHE A 527 -7.55 6.80 14.59
C PHE A 527 -8.94 7.44 14.69
N LEU A 528 -9.96 6.71 15.15
CA LEU A 528 -11.32 7.22 15.35
C LEU A 528 -11.74 7.18 16.83
N GLY A 529 -10.99 6.49 17.69
CA GLY A 529 -11.33 6.30 19.10
C GLY A 529 -11.07 7.50 20.03
N SER A 530 -10.32 8.52 19.59
CA SER A 530 -10.00 9.70 20.38
C SER A 530 -9.69 10.93 19.51
N ASP A 531 -9.73 12.13 20.09
CA ASP A 531 -9.33 13.36 19.38
C ASP A 531 -7.85 13.36 18.99
N GLU A 532 -6.97 12.86 19.86
CA GLU A 532 -5.55 12.69 19.54
C GLU A 532 -5.34 11.69 18.39
N GLY A 533 -6.07 10.58 18.39
CA GLY A 533 -6.05 9.59 17.30
C GLY A 533 -6.50 10.20 15.98
N ARG A 534 -7.59 10.98 15.99
CA ARG A 534 -8.09 11.70 14.80
C ARG A 534 -7.09 12.72 14.29
N TYR A 535 -6.41 13.44 15.18
CA TYR A 535 -5.33 14.36 14.81
C TYR A 535 -4.17 13.62 14.13
N TRP A 536 -3.70 12.52 14.71
CA TRP A 536 -2.63 11.73 14.07
C TRP A 536 -3.07 11.12 12.74
N GLY A 537 -4.35 10.75 12.60
CA GLY A 537 -4.94 10.31 11.34
C GLY A 537 -4.88 11.39 10.26
N SER A 538 -5.20 12.65 10.60
CA SER A 538 -5.10 13.77 9.66
C SER A 538 -3.65 14.05 9.26
N VAL A 539 -2.70 13.99 10.20
CA VAL A 539 -1.28 14.18 9.92
C VAL A 539 -0.77 13.13 8.91
N ILE A 540 -1.08 11.84 9.12
CA ILE A 540 -0.65 10.79 8.16
C ILE A 540 -1.32 10.98 6.80
N ALA A 541 -2.59 11.41 6.76
CA ALA A 541 -3.28 11.71 5.50
C ALA A 541 -2.58 12.85 4.73
N GLU A 542 -2.23 13.94 5.43
CA GLU A 542 -1.50 15.07 4.86
C GLU A 542 -0.11 14.68 4.35
N GLU A 543 0.65 13.91 5.13
CA GLU A 543 1.98 13.44 4.75
C GLU A 543 1.95 12.42 3.62
N GLY A 544 0.95 11.53 3.59
CA GLY A 544 0.68 10.63 2.47
C GLY A 544 0.41 11.40 1.18
N LYS A 545 -0.47 12.40 1.25
CA LYS A 545 -0.78 13.28 0.12
C LYS A 545 0.44 14.03 -0.38
N ALA A 546 1.20 14.65 0.53
CA ALA A 546 2.44 15.36 0.19
C ALA A 546 3.45 14.42 -0.49
N TRP A 547 3.56 13.17 -0.02
CA TRP A 547 4.37 12.15 -0.68
C TRP A 547 3.87 11.83 -2.09
N ALA A 548 2.56 11.66 -2.30
CA ALA A 548 2.01 11.39 -3.62
C ALA A 548 2.30 12.53 -4.62
N GLU A 549 2.20 13.78 -4.16
CA GLU A 549 2.47 14.98 -4.95
C GLU A 549 3.96 15.16 -5.28
N GLY A 550 4.87 14.75 -4.39
CA GLY A 550 6.31 14.94 -4.54
C GLY A 550 7.10 13.72 -5.05
N GLY A 551 6.59 12.50 -4.86
CA GLY A 551 7.32 11.25 -5.06
C GLY A 551 6.62 10.21 -5.96
N MET A 552 5.39 10.49 -6.42
CA MET A 552 4.64 9.64 -7.36
C MET A 552 4.20 10.41 -8.61
N ARG A 553 4.94 11.45 -9.00
CA ARG A 553 4.68 12.19 -10.23
C ARG A 553 5.05 11.32 -11.43
N ARG A 554 4.49 11.64 -12.60
CA ARG A 554 4.92 11.02 -13.86
C ARG A 554 6.42 11.13 -14.05
N VAL A 555 7.00 12.26 -13.69
CA VAL A 555 8.45 12.44 -13.82
C VAL A 555 9.25 11.50 -12.91
N ASP A 556 8.77 11.20 -11.69
CA ASP A 556 9.43 10.23 -10.80
C ASP A 556 9.38 8.82 -11.40
N MET A 557 8.26 8.44 -12.04
CA MET A 557 8.13 7.17 -12.76
C MET A 557 9.10 7.11 -13.96
N THR A 558 9.19 8.19 -14.76
CA THR A 558 10.14 8.30 -15.87
C THR A 558 11.58 8.17 -15.37
N VAL A 559 11.95 8.84 -14.28
CA VAL A 559 13.30 8.78 -13.69
C VAL A 559 13.60 7.37 -13.15
N TYR A 560 12.60 6.68 -12.59
CA TYR A 560 12.73 5.29 -12.19
C TYR A 560 12.98 4.37 -13.40
N VAL A 561 12.15 4.42 -14.44
CA VAL A 561 12.34 3.54 -15.61
C VAL A 561 13.57 3.90 -16.44
N PHE A 562 13.98 5.17 -16.47
CA PHE A 562 15.26 5.59 -17.05
C PHE A 562 16.39 4.86 -16.33
N ARG A 563 16.39 4.89 -14.99
CA ARG A 563 17.42 4.19 -14.22
C ARG A 563 17.41 2.69 -14.50
N LEU A 564 16.24 2.07 -14.51
CA LEU A 564 16.09 0.65 -14.78
C LEU A 564 16.67 0.26 -16.15
N VAL A 565 16.43 1.06 -17.19
CA VAL A 565 16.98 0.82 -18.53
C VAL A 565 18.50 0.85 -18.54
N LEU A 566 19.15 1.71 -17.74
CA LEU A 566 20.61 1.71 -17.60
C LEU A 566 21.10 0.37 -16.99
N GLU A 567 20.44 -0.10 -15.93
CA GLU A 567 20.82 -1.34 -15.26
C GLU A 567 20.58 -2.57 -16.16
N LEU A 568 19.46 -2.60 -16.87
CA LEU A 568 19.14 -3.67 -17.82
C LEU A 568 20.10 -3.69 -19.01
N ASN A 569 20.55 -2.54 -19.49
CA ASN A 569 21.61 -2.49 -20.49
C ASN A 569 22.86 -3.22 -19.99
N ARG A 570 23.23 -3.05 -18.72
CA ARG A 570 24.37 -3.78 -18.14
C ARG A 570 24.09 -5.27 -17.97
N VAL A 571 22.87 -5.65 -17.57
CA VAL A 571 22.43 -7.06 -17.52
C VAL A 571 22.62 -7.73 -18.87
N PHE A 572 22.15 -7.10 -19.95
CA PHE A 572 22.20 -7.73 -21.27
C PHE A 572 23.52 -7.50 -22.00
N ASN A 573 24.18 -6.36 -21.89
CA ASN A 573 25.39 -6.09 -22.68
C ASN A 573 26.70 -6.34 -21.93
N GLY A 574 26.66 -6.55 -20.61
CA GLY A 574 27.82 -6.96 -19.81
C GLY A 574 28.39 -5.85 -18.93
N GLY A 575 29.24 -6.25 -17.99
CA GLY A 575 29.75 -5.41 -16.90
C GLY A 575 30.64 -4.24 -17.33
N GLN A 576 31.16 -4.23 -18.56
CA GLN A 576 31.92 -3.10 -19.08
C GLN A 576 31.09 -1.82 -19.25
N TRP A 577 29.76 -1.92 -19.33
CA TRP A 577 28.85 -0.77 -19.40
C TRP A 577 28.59 -0.20 -18.00
N ARG A 578 29.64 0.38 -17.41
CA ARG A 578 29.62 1.01 -16.09
C ARG A 578 30.03 2.48 -16.18
N TYR A 579 29.59 3.27 -15.22
CA TYR A 579 30.04 4.63 -15.00
C TYR A 579 31.32 4.60 -14.16
N GLU A 580 32.37 5.24 -14.66
CA GLU A 580 33.62 5.42 -13.93
C GLU A 580 33.51 6.68 -13.08
N ILE A 581 33.66 6.53 -11.76
CA ILE A 581 33.65 7.67 -10.84
C ILE A 581 34.95 8.44 -11.06
N PRO A 582 34.90 9.73 -11.44
CA PRO A 582 36.11 10.54 -11.54
C PRO A 582 36.87 10.54 -10.21
N GLU A 583 38.20 10.40 -10.27
CA GLU A 583 39.08 10.37 -9.08
C GLU A 583 39.05 11.67 -8.26
#